data_AF-A0AAV1B711-F1
#
_entry.id   AF-A0AAV1B711-F1
#
_cell.length_a   1.000
_cell.length_b   1.000
_cell.length_c   1.000
_cell.angle_alpha   90.00
_cell.angle_beta   90.00
_cell.angle_gamma   90.00
#
_symmetry.space_group_name_H-M   'P 1'
#
loop_
_entity.id
_entity.type
_entity.pdbx_description
1 polymer ?
#
loop_
_entity_poly.entity_id
_entity_poly.type
_entity_poly.pdbx_seq_one_letter_code
_entity_poly.pdbx_strand_id
1 'polypeptide(L)'
;MSENQHSRVEESLQENQVTKNEDELDFTQKHSSENVKEDDDEKEEGEEEEEEEEEEEEEEEEEEEEEEEEEEEEEEEEEEEEEKEEEEKEEEEEEVEYLVFNLSSIRTEIECPICLGIIRNTSTVMECLHRFCRECIHKSIRLGNKECPTCRVHCPSKRSLRDDPSYDALIHVLCPDIDKFEKEELASIEEELDLPNKKV
;
A
#
# COMPACT_ATOMS: atom_id res chain seq x y z
N MET A 1 -21.32 39.33 -44.59
CA MET A 1 -20.23 38.35 -44.54
C MET A 1 -19.88 38.24 -43.05
N SER A 2 -20.63 37.52 -42.20
CA SER A 2 -21.12 36.12 -42.30
C SER A 2 -19.94 35.22 -42.70
N GLU A 3 -19.47 34.20 -41.96
CA GLU A 3 -20.05 33.20 -41.03
C GLU A 3 -18.94 32.81 -40.02
N ASN A 4 -19.15 32.50 -38.73
CA ASN A 4 -19.94 31.50 -37.99
C ASN A 4 -19.45 30.03 -38.10
N GLN A 5 -19.09 29.43 -36.96
CA GLN A 5 -19.02 27.99 -36.62
C GLN A 5 -18.42 27.91 -35.19
N HIS A 6 -19.18 28.11 -34.11
CA HIS A 6 -20.20 27.27 -33.46
C HIS A 6 -19.65 25.99 -32.83
N SER A 7 -19.40 26.09 -31.52
CA SER A 7 -19.32 25.01 -30.55
C SER A 7 -20.68 24.33 -30.39
N ARG A 8 -20.69 23.03 -30.13
CA ARG A 8 -21.89 22.26 -29.83
C ARG A 8 -21.82 21.71 -28.40
N VAL A 9 -22.72 22.27 -27.61
CA VAL A 9 -23.27 21.82 -26.33
C VAL A 9 -23.83 20.40 -26.41
N GLU A 10 -23.88 19.69 -25.28
CA GLU A 10 -25.16 19.31 -24.69
C GLU A 10 -24.99 18.83 -23.25
N GLU A 11 -25.76 19.48 -22.38
CA GLU A 11 -25.93 19.26 -20.95
C GLU A 11 -27.39 18.83 -20.77
N SER A 12 -27.65 18.10 -19.68
CA SER A 12 -28.89 18.00 -18.91
C SER A 12 -29.74 16.72 -18.94
N LEU A 13 -29.66 16.05 -17.78
CA LEU A 13 -30.72 15.84 -16.79
C LEU A 13 -31.83 14.78 -17.02
N GLN A 14 -31.76 13.78 -16.12
CA GLN A 14 -32.79 13.34 -15.16
C GLN A 14 -33.90 12.35 -15.55
N GLU A 15 -33.86 11.23 -14.80
CA GLU A 15 -34.92 10.66 -13.96
C GLU A 15 -36.32 10.45 -14.58
N ASN A 16 -36.74 9.19 -14.68
CA ASN A 16 -37.73 8.60 -13.77
C ASN A 16 -38.18 7.20 -14.21
N GLN A 17 -38.45 6.37 -13.19
CA GLN A 17 -39.08 5.05 -13.23
C GLN A 17 -40.54 5.12 -13.72
N VAL A 18 -41.15 3.93 -13.98
CA VAL A 18 -42.55 3.52 -13.69
C VAL A 18 -43.25 2.73 -14.83
N THR A 19 -43.36 1.41 -14.59
CA THR A 19 -44.50 0.46 -14.74
C THR A 19 -45.17 0.11 -16.09
N LYS A 20 -45.24 -1.21 -16.28
CA LYS A 20 -46.39 -2.11 -16.56
C LYS A 20 -47.35 -1.82 -17.73
N ASN A 21 -47.39 -2.85 -18.61
CA ASN A 21 -48.54 -3.56 -19.21
C ASN A 21 -49.65 -2.77 -19.92
N GLU A 22 -50.02 -3.24 -21.13
CA GLU A 22 -51.37 -3.74 -21.49
C GLU A 22 -51.48 -4.01 -23.02
N ASP A 23 -51.86 -5.26 -23.33
CA ASP A 23 -52.82 -5.74 -24.34
C ASP A 23 -52.85 -5.23 -25.79
N GLU A 24 -52.83 -6.15 -26.77
CA GLU A 24 -54.07 -6.72 -27.35
C GLU A 24 -53.83 -7.54 -28.65
N LEU A 25 -54.83 -8.40 -28.92
CA LEU A 25 -55.31 -8.99 -30.20
C LEU A 25 -54.86 -10.44 -30.51
N ASP A 26 -55.70 -11.42 -30.88
CA ASP A 26 -57.14 -11.59 -31.14
C ASP A 26 -57.26 -13.08 -31.64
N PHE A 27 -58.08 -14.00 -31.10
CA PHE A 27 -59.45 -14.33 -31.53
C PHE A 27 -59.68 -15.68 -32.25
N THR A 28 -60.84 -16.25 -31.93
CA THR A 28 -61.57 -17.42 -32.48
C THR A 28 -61.10 -18.83 -32.12
N GLN A 29 -61.79 -19.60 -31.27
CA GLN A 29 -63.20 -20.09 -31.24
C GLN A 29 -63.54 -21.15 -32.29
N LYS A 30 -63.72 -22.41 -31.83
CA LYS A 30 -64.80 -23.36 -32.18
C LYS A 30 -64.67 -24.64 -31.35
N HIS A 31 -65.48 -24.83 -30.31
CA HIS A 31 -66.82 -25.44 -30.27
C HIS A 31 -66.88 -26.98 -30.29
N SER A 32 -67.54 -27.47 -29.24
CA SER A 32 -68.43 -28.65 -29.13
C SER A 32 -67.86 -30.01 -28.70
N SER A 33 -67.99 -30.25 -27.39
CA SER A 33 -68.72 -31.38 -26.78
C SER A 33 -68.44 -32.80 -27.29
N GLU A 34 -67.81 -33.62 -26.46
CA GLU A 34 -68.45 -34.74 -25.73
C GLU A 34 -67.39 -35.68 -25.16
N ASN A 35 -67.52 -35.95 -23.85
CA ASN A 35 -67.23 -37.21 -23.15
C ASN A 35 -66.24 -37.10 -21.99
N VAL A 36 -66.86 -37.08 -20.80
CA VAL A 36 -66.41 -37.68 -19.54
C VAL A 36 -65.43 -38.83 -19.76
N LYS A 37 -64.24 -38.70 -19.16
CA LYS A 37 -63.39 -39.74 -18.53
C LYS A 37 -61.99 -39.16 -18.47
N GLU A 38 -61.52 -38.81 -17.28
CA GLU A 38 -60.10 -38.71 -16.87
C GLU A 38 -60.12 -37.90 -15.56
N ASP A 39 -60.73 -38.46 -14.51
CA ASP A 39 -60.82 -37.85 -13.17
C ASP A 39 -59.92 -38.62 -12.15
N ASP A 40 -58.87 -39.32 -12.59
CA ASP A 40 -58.08 -40.20 -11.71
C ASP A 40 -56.55 -40.18 -11.95
N ASP A 41 -56.01 -39.34 -12.84
CA ASP A 41 -54.55 -39.28 -13.14
C ASP A 41 -53.84 -37.98 -12.67
N GLU A 42 -54.54 -36.85 -12.46
CA GLU A 42 -53.91 -35.55 -12.10
C GLU A 42 -53.55 -35.40 -10.60
N LYS A 43 -53.62 -36.47 -9.79
CA LYS A 43 -53.30 -36.41 -8.34
C LYS A 43 -52.00 -37.13 -7.96
N GLU A 44 -51.44 -37.98 -8.83
CA GLU A 44 -50.12 -38.61 -8.59
C GLU A 44 -48.97 -37.72 -9.10
N GLU A 45 -49.13 -36.97 -10.20
CA GLU A 45 -48.05 -36.14 -10.78
C GLU A 45 -47.66 -34.91 -9.93
N GLY A 46 -48.53 -34.43 -9.03
CA GLY A 46 -48.21 -33.29 -8.14
C GLY A 46 -47.63 -33.68 -6.78
N GLU A 47 -47.70 -34.96 -6.39
CA GLU A 47 -47.03 -35.48 -5.18
C GLU A 47 -45.57 -35.88 -5.49
N GLU A 48 -45.26 -36.25 -6.74
CA GLU A 48 -43.87 -36.52 -7.21
C GLU A 48 -43.05 -35.23 -7.45
N GLU A 49 -43.66 -34.15 -7.94
CA GLU A 49 -42.98 -32.84 -8.11
C GLU A 49 -42.65 -32.15 -6.76
N GLU A 50 -43.48 -32.34 -5.72
CA GLU A 50 -43.20 -31.81 -4.37
C GLU A 50 -42.09 -32.61 -3.64
N GLU A 51 -41.95 -33.93 -3.89
CA GLU A 51 -40.85 -34.75 -3.35
C GLU A 51 -39.50 -34.44 -4.04
N GLU A 52 -39.49 -34.12 -5.34
CA GLU A 52 -38.27 -33.70 -6.06
C GLU A 52 -37.79 -32.29 -5.62
N GLU A 53 -38.71 -31.35 -5.33
CA GLU A 53 -38.34 -30.02 -4.78
C GLU A 53 -37.81 -30.11 -3.34
N GLU A 54 -38.32 -31.02 -2.50
CA GLU A 54 -37.78 -31.25 -1.14
C GLU A 54 -36.39 -31.91 -1.17
N GLU A 55 -36.12 -32.83 -2.11
CA GLU A 55 -34.78 -33.43 -2.27
C GLU A 55 -33.74 -32.42 -2.80
N GLU A 56 -34.12 -31.51 -3.71
CA GLU A 56 -33.23 -30.42 -4.19
C GLU A 56 -32.92 -29.40 -3.08
N GLU A 57 -33.89 -29.05 -2.22
CA GLU A 57 -33.65 -28.16 -1.06
C GLU A 57 -32.74 -28.81 0.00
N GLU A 58 -32.86 -30.13 0.25
CA GLU A 58 -31.95 -30.85 1.16
C GLU A 58 -30.51 -30.95 0.60
N GLU A 59 -30.33 -31.15 -0.72
CA GLU A 59 -28.99 -31.15 -1.34
C GLU A 59 -28.34 -29.75 -1.32
N GLU A 60 -29.10 -28.66 -1.52
CA GLU A 60 -28.58 -27.29 -1.41
C GLU A 60 -28.20 -26.93 0.04
N GLU A 61 -28.96 -27.38 1.06
CA GLU A 61 -28.60 -27.18 2.47
C GLU A 61 -27.33 -27.97 2.86
N GLU A 62 -27.13 -29.19 2.34
CA GLU A 62 -25.90 -29.95 2.58
C GLU A 62 -24.67 -29.31 1.89
N GLU A 63 -24.81 -28.76 0.68
CA GLU A 63 -23.72 -28.03 0.00
C GLU A 63 -23.36 -26.72 0.74
N GLU A 64 -24.35 -25.97 1.26
CA GLU A 64 -24.09 -24.76 2.06
C GLU A 64 -23.39 -25.08 3.40
N GLU A 65 -23.74 -26.18 4.07
CA GLU A 65 -23.06 -26.63 5.30
C GLU A 65 -21.61 -27.06 5.02
N GLU A 66 -21.33 -27.75 3.89
CA GLU A 66 -19.96 -28.12 3.50
C GLU A 66 -19.11 -26.88 3.14
N GLU A 67 -19.67 -25.88 2.45
CA GLU A 67 -18.95 -24.62 2.16
C GLU A 67 -18.65 -23.80 3.43
N GLU A 68 -19.58 -23.75 4.40
CA GLU A 68 -19.33 -23.08 5.69
C GLU A 68 -18.24 -23.80 6.51
N GLU A 69 -18.19 -25.13 6.51
CA GLU A 69 -17.13 -25.89 7.18
C GLU A 69 -15.75 -25.68 6.51
N GLU A 70 -15.68 -25.61 5.18
CA GLU A 70 -14.42 -25.32 4.47
C GLU A 70 -13.92 -23.89 4.73
N GLU A 71 -14.81 -22.88 4.79
CA GLU A 71 -14.44 -21.51 5.14
C GLU A 71 -13.93 -21.39 6.58
N GLU A 72 -14.55 -22.07 7.55
CA GLU A 72 -14.07 -22.10 8.95
C GLU A 72 -12.68 -22.76 9.07
N GLU A 73 -12.41 -23.85 8.33
CA GLU A 73 -11.09 -24.48 8.31
C GLU A 73 -10.01 -23.58 7.69
N GLU A 74 -10.32 -22.86 6.61
CA GLU A 74 -9.38 -21.91 5.99
C GLU A 74 -9.06 -20.72 6.92
N GLU A 75 -10.06 -20.18 7.64
CA GLU A 75 -9.83 -19.11 8.62
C GLU A 75 -8.95 -19.57 9.80
N GLU A 76 -9.16 -20.80 10.32
CA GLU A 76 -8.31 -21.36 11.38
C GLU A 76 -6.86 -21.59 10.91
N GLU A 77 -6.65 -22.03 9.66
CA GLU A 77 -5.31 -22.19 9.10
C GLU A 77 -4.59 -20.85 8.91
N GLU A 78 -5.28 -19.80 8.44
CA GLU A 78 -4.71 -18.45 8.31
C GLU A 78 -4.31 -17.86 9.67
N GLU A 79 -5.15 -17.97 10.70
CA GLU A 79 -4.83 -17.51 12.07
C GLU A 79 -3.59 -18.24 12.63
N GLU A 80 -3.49 -19.55 12.41
CA GLU A 80 -2.33 -20.34 12.83
C GLU A 80 -1.02 -19.97 12.10
N GLU A 81 -1.09 -19.55 10.83
CA GLU A 81 0.07 -19.07 10.08
C GLU A 81 0.51 -17.69 10.57
N GLU A 82 -0.43 -16.77 10.83
CA GLU A 82 -0.13 -15.45 11.38
C GLU A 82 0.54 -15.54 12.76
N GLU A 83 0.03 -16.40 13.67
CA GLU A 83 0.63 -16.59 15.00
C GLU A 83 2.09 -17.12 14.91
N LYS A 84 2.35 -18.05 13.97
CA LYS A 84 3.71 -18.59 13.74
C LYS A 84 4.65 -17.53 13.18
N GLU A 85 4.20 -16.70 12.23
CA GLU A 85 5.01 -15.60 11.69
C GLU A 85 5.35 -14.54 12.75
N GLU A 86 4.43 -14.26 13.68
CA GLU A 86 4.68 -13.35 14.80
C GLU A 86 5.71 -13.92 15.79
N GLU A 87 5.60 -15.20 16.18
CA GLU A 87 6.57 -15.85 17.08
C GLU A 87 7.98 -15.89 16.46
N GLU A 88 8.13 -16.24 15.17
CA GLU A 88 9.43 -16.26 14.49
C GLU A 88 10.10 -14.89 14.46
N LYS A 89 9.30 -13.82 14.33
CA LYS A 89 9.78 -12.44 14.28
C LYS A 89 10.23 -11.93 15.65
N GLU A 90 9.55 -12.34 16.73
CA GLU A 90 9.98 -12.03 18.10
C GLU A 90 11.29 -12.73 18.47
N GLU A 91 11.49 -13.99 18.05
CA GLU A 91 12.74 -14.71 18.27
C GLU A 91 13.94 -14.09 17.51
N GLU A 92 13.75 -13.62 16.28
CA GLU A 92 14.78 -12.91 15.51
C GLU A 92 15.19 -11.57 16.16
N GLU A 93 14.25 -10.88 16.81
CA GLU A 93 14.53 -9.64 17.55
C GLU A 93 15.29 -9.88 18.87
N GLU A 94 15.22 -11.08 19.45
CA GLU A 94 15.92 -11.41 20.70
C GLU A 94 17.41 -11.77 20.49
N GLU A 95 17.80 -12.28 19.29
CA GLU A 95 19.19 -12.65 18.97
C GLU A 95 20.03 -11.49 18.40
N VAL A 96 19.67 -10.23 18.67
CA VAL A 96 20.46 -9.08 18.23
C VAL A 96 21.57 -8.79 19.24
N GLU A 97 22.76 -9.37 19.03
CA GLU A 97 23.96 -9.07 19.83
C GLU A 97 24.38 -7.60 19.61
N TYR A 98 24.04 -6.72 20.55
CA TYR A 98 24.34 -5.29 20.45
C TYR A 98 25.83 -5.02 20.69
N LEU A 99 26.52 -4.55 19.65
CA LEU A 99 27.85 -3.96 19.78
C LEU A 99 27.74 -2.53 20.30
N VAL A 100 28.26 -2.28 21.51
CA VAL A 100 28.35 -0.94 22.09
C VAL A 100 29.49 -0.17 21.43
N PHE A 101 29.17 0.72 20.50
CA PHE A 101 30.14 1.62 19.87
C PHE A 101 30.15 3.00 20.54
N ASN A 102 31.32 3.65 20.56
CA ASN A 102 31.42 5.05 20.96
C ASN A 102 30.84 5.93 19.83
N LEU A 103 29.65 6.50 20.06
CA LEU A 103 28.93 7.32 19.07
C LEU A 103 29.74 8.53 18.58
N SER A 104 30.59 9.11 19.41
CA SER A 104 31.45 10.24 19.01
C SER A 104 32.46 9.86 17.93
N SER A 105 32.92 8.60 17.93
CA SER A 105 33.88 8.10 16.95
C SER A 105 33.22 7.70 15.62
N ILE A 106 31.95 7.29 15.65
CA ILE A 106 31.23 6.89 14.45
C ILE A 106 30.59 8.07 13.72
N ARG A 107 30.24 9.12 14.47
CA ARG A 107 29.65 10.34 13.93
C ARG A 107 30.45 10.91 12.78
N THR A 108 31.78 10.98 12.92
CA THR A 108 32.66 11.53 11.86
C THR A 108 32.62 10.72 10.57
N GLU A 109 32.24 9.45 10.62
CA GLU A 109 32.13 8.57 9.45
C GLU A 109 30.77 8.71 8.74
N ILE A 110 29.71 9.04 9.48
CA ILE A 110 28.34 9.19 8.95
C ILE A 110 27.89 10.65 8.80
N GLU A 111 28.80 11.61 9.02
CA GLU A 111 28.55 13.04 8.86
C GLU A 111 28.65 13.47 7.40
N CYS A 112 27.71 14.29 6.96
CA CYS A 112 27.71 14.87 5.62
C CYS A 112 28.70 16.05 5.57
N PRO A 113 29.73 16.02 4.72
CA PRO A 113 30.73 17.09 4.64
C PRO A 113 30.20 18.46 4.16
N ILE A 114 28.93 18.54 3.74
CA ILE A 114 28.30 19.77 3.23
C ILE A 114 27.47 20.45 4.33
N CYS A 115 26.65 19.69 5.07
CA CYS A 115 25.78 20.25 6.11
C CYS A 115 26.28 20.01 7.54
N LEU A 116 27.34 19.20 7.71
CA LEU A 116 27.94 18.84 9.00
C LEU A 116 26.96 18.15 9.97
N GLY A 117 25.86 17.62 9.43
CA GLY A 117 24.89 16.79 10.14
C GLY A 117 24.97 15.35 9.66
N ILE A 118 24.24 14.44 10.30
CA ILE A 118 24.21 13.04 9.88
C ILE A 118 23.62 12.94 8.46
N ILE A 119 24.23 12.09 7.63
CA ILE A 119 23.79 11.91 6.24
C ILE A 119 22.33 11.43 6.21
N ARG A 120 21.50 12.13 5.42
CA ARG A 120 20.10 11.76 5.16
C ARG A 120 19.91 11.51 3.66
N ASN A 121 19.33 10.36 3.32
CA ASN A 121 19.19 9.85 1.95
C ASN A 121 20.54 9.90 1.22
N THR A 122 21.36 8.89 1.43
CA THR A 122 22.75 8.89 1.02
C THR A 122 22.86 8.95 -0.49
N SER A 123 23.70 9.87 -0.98
CA SER A 123 24.06 9.99 -2.37
C SER A 123 25.58 10.01 -2.53
N THR A 124 26.09 9.10 -3.34
CA THR A 124 27.50 8.76 -3.47
C THR A 124 28.02 9.19 -4.84
N VAL A 125 29.18 9.85 -4.87
CA VAL A 125 29.89 10.17 -6.11
C VAL A 125 30.56 8.92 -6.66
N MET A 126 30.20 8.49 -7.87
CA MET A 126 30.65 7.21 -8.43
C MET A 126 32.16 7.14 -8.67
N GLU A 127 32.81 8.26 -8.99
CA GLU A 127 34.25 8.28 -9.30
C GLU A 127 35.15 8.22 -8.06
N CYS A 128 34.66 8.69 -6.90
CA CYS A 128 35.49 8.82 -5.69
C CYS A 128 34.85 8.27 -4.40
N LEU A 129 33.63 7.75 -4.48
CA LEU A 129 32.86 7.12 -3.40
C LEU A 129 32.65 7.97 -2.14
N HIS A 130 32.79 9.30 -2.22
CA HIS A 130 32.38 10.18 -1.14
C HIS A 130 30.85 10.26 -1.05
N ARG A 131 30.36 10.22 0.18
CA ARG A 131 28.93 10.17 0.54
C ARG A 131 28.45 11.51 1.10
N PHE A 132 27.21 11.87 0.77
CA PHE A 132 26.57 13.12 1.17
C PHE A 132 25.07 12.92 1.30
N CYS A 133 24.36 13.84 1.96
CA CYS A 133 22.91 13.89 1.81
C CYS A 133 22.54 14.18 0.35
N ARG A 134 21.51 13.51 -0.16
CA ARG A 134 21.01 13.65 -1.54
C ARG A 134 20.78 15.11 -1.91
N GLU A 135 20.07 15.84 -1.06
CA GLU A 135 19.77 17.25 -1.30
C GLU A 135 21.03 18.12 -1.32
N CYS A 136 21.96 17.85 -0.41
CA CYS A 136 23.19 18.62 -0.25
C CYS A 136 24.08 18.50 -1.50
N ILE A 137 24.38 17.29 -1.97
CA ILE A 137 25.23 17.12 -3.15
C ILE A 137 24.53 17.56 -4.43
N HIS A 138 23.20 17.34 -4.54
CA HIS A 138 22.41 17.85 -5.66
C HIS A 138 22.44 19.37 -5.76
N LYS A 139 22.36 20.07 -4.62
CA LYS A 139 22.46 21.54 -4.57
C LYS A 139 23.87 22.01 -4.87
N SER A 140 24.88 21.34 -4.30
CA SER A 140 26.29 21.66 -4.51
C SER A 140 26.71 21.55 -5.99
N ILE A 141 26.38 20.46 -6.68
CA ILE A 141 26.69 20.31 -8.11
C ILE A 141 25.93 21.32 -8.98
N ARG A 142 24.68 21.64 -8.61
CA ARG A 142 23.84 22.58 -9.36
C ARG A 142 24.34 24.02 -9.28
N LEU A 143 24.75 24.45 -8.08
CA LEU A 143 25.12 25.85 -7.79
C LEU A 143 26.63 26.09 -7.82
N GLY A 144 27.43 25.04 -7.66
CA GLY A 144 28.89 25.10 -7.54
C GLY A 144 29.64 24.69 -8.81
N ASN A 145 30.88 24.24 -8.61
CA ASN A 145 31.85 24.03 -9.69
C ASN A 145 31.73 22.68 -10.40
N LYS A 146 30.66 21.91 -10.17
CA LYS A 146 30.50 20.55 -10.70
C LYS A 146 31.70 19.66 -10.32
N GLU A 147 32.06 19.69 -9.03
CA GLU A 147 33.15 18.93 -8.43
C GLU A 147 32.67 18.32 -7.11
N CYS A 148 33.27 17.20 -6.70
CA CYS A 148 33.04 16.59 -5.41
C CYS A 148 33.49 17.56 -4.29
N PRO A 149 32.62 17.89 -3.30
CA PRO A 149 32.98 18.80 -2.21
C PRO A 149 34.17 18.34 -1.36
N THR A 150 34.41 17.04 -1.27
CA THR A 150 35.49 16.46 -0.45
C THR A 150 36.83 16.44 -1.18
N CYS A 151 36.88 15.89 -2.40
CA CYS A 151 38.15 15.65 -3.10
C CYS A 151 38.32 16.40 -4.42
N ARG A 152 37.33 17.21 -4.82
CA ARG A 152 37.34 18.03 -6.05
C ARG A 152 37.41 17.25 -7.36
N VAL A 153 37.18 15.93 -7.33
CA VAL A 153 36.97 15.12 -8.55
C VAL A 153 35.80 15.69 -9.36
N HIS A 154 35.93 15.69 -10.68
CA HIS A 154 34.94 16.28 -11.57
C HIS A 154 33.60 15.52 -11.51
N CYS A 155 32.52 16.25 -11.25
CA CYS A 155 31.16 15.73 -11.10
C CYS A 155 30.20 16.54 -12.01
N PRO A 156 30.21 16.29 -13.34
CA PRO A 156 29.60 17.18 -14.33
C PRO A 156 28.08 17.38 -14.16
N SER A 157 27.39 16.38 -13.61
CA SER A 157 25.94 16.44 -13.38
C SER A 157 25.50 15.40 -12.33
N LYS A 158 24.20 15.38 -12.03
CA LYS A 158 23.58 14.34 -11.20
C LYS A 158 23.81 12.91 -11.69
N ARG A 159 24.11 12.70 -12.99
CA ARG A 159 24.41 11.35 -13.52
C ARG A 159 25.65 10.71 -12.86
N SER A 160 26.55 11.53 -12.32
CA SER A 160 27.77 11.11 -11.61
C SER A 160 27.49 10.64 -10.17
N LEU A 161 26.23 10.71 -9.72
CA LEU A 161 25.80 10.32 -8.38
C LEU A 161 24.90 9.07 -8.44
N ARG A 162 24.90 8.31 -7.34
CA ARG A 162 23.92 7.24 -7.10
C ARG A 162 23.42 7.33 -5.66
N ASP A 163 22.15 7.03 -5.47
CA ASP A 163 21.59 6.84 -4.15
C ASP A 163 22.12 5.51 -3.57
N ASP A 164 22.38 5.47 -2.25
CA ASP A 164 23.00 4.32 -1.55
C ASP A 164 22.11 3.89 -0.36
N PRO A 165 21.01 3.15 -0.62
CA PRO A 165 20.06 2.76 0.42
C PRO A 165 20.66 1.78 1.44
N SER A 166 21.69 1.03 1.06
CA SER A 166 22.41 0.14 1.98
C SER A 166 23.16 0.95 3.04
N TYR A 167 23.73 2.10 2.66
CA TYR A 167 24.36 2.99 3.63
C TYR A 167 23.32 3.72 4.51
N ASP A 168 22.15 4.05 3.96
CA ASP A 168 21.03 4.58 4.75
C ASP A 168 20.57 3.58 5.82
N ALA A 169 20.46 2.30 5.47
CA ALA A 169 20.14 1.24 6.43
C ALA A 169 21.22 1.13 7.53
N LEU A 170 22.50 1.23 7.16
CA LEU A 170 23.59 1.26 8.14
C LEU A 170 23.46 2.46 9.09
N ILE A 171 23.17 3.66 8.57
CA ILE A 171 22.97 4.85 9.40
C ILE A 171 21.79 4.64 10.35
N HIS A 172 20.69 4.03 9.89
CA HIS A 172 19.52 3.76 10.73
C HIS A 172 19.84 2.80 11.89
N VAL A 173 20.66 1.78 11.66
CA VAL A 173 21.13 0.87 12.73
C VAL A 173 22.04 1.60 13.72
N LEU A 174 22.93 2.46 13.22
CA LEU A 174 23.90 3.18 14.06
C LEU A 174 23.30 4.39 14.80
N CYS A 175 22.30 5.03 14.23
CA CYS A 175 21.63 6.22 14.73
C CYS A 175 20.14 6.14 14.39
N PRO A 176 19.35 5.37 15.18
CA PRO A 176 17.92 5.15 14.90
C PRO A 176 17.11 6.46 14.92
N ASP A 177 17.49 7.42 15.76
CA ASP A 177 16.85 8.73 15.85
C ASP A 177 17.88 9.86 15.66
N ILE A 178 18.06 10.24 14.40
CA ILE A 178 18.98 11.32 13.99
C ILE A 178 18.55 12.66 14.59
N ASP A 179 17.25 12.95 14.60
CA ASP A 179 16.73 14.26 14.99
C ASP A 179 16.92 14.49 16.50
N LYS A 180 16.68 13.45 17.30
CA LYS A 180 16.97 13.48 18.74
C LYS A 180 18.47 13.67 18.99
N PHE A 181 19.33 12.92 18.30
CA PHE A 181 20.78 13.02 18.47
C PHE A 181 21.31 14.43 18.15
N GLU A 182 20.90 15.01 17.01
CA GLU A 182 21.32 16.36 16.62
C GLU A 182 20.79 17.43 17.60
N LYS A 183 19.58 17.25 18.14
CA LYS A 183 18.99 18.18 19.11
C LYS A 183 19.69 18.15 20.46
N GLU A 184 20.02 16.97 20.99
CA GLU A 184 20.75 16.82 22.26
C GLU A 184 22.15 17.43 22.16
N GLU A 185 22.82 17.23 21.03
CA GLU A 185 24.11 17.85 20.73
C GLU A 185 24.03 19.38 20.67
N LEU A 186 23.03 19.92 19.96
CA LEU A 186 22.82 21.37 19.90
C LEU A 186 22.52 21.97 21.27
N ALA A 187 21.70 21.30 22.09
CA ALA A 187 21.38 21.74 23.44
C ALA A 187 22.62 21.73 24.36
N SER A 188 23.47 20.71 24.23
CA SER A 188 24.72 20.61 25.00
C SER A 188 25.71 21.73 24.63
N ILE A 189 25.82 22.05 23.34
CA ILE A 189 26.66 23.17 22.85
C ILE A 189 26.10 24.51 23.33
N GLU A 190 24.77 24.70 23.29
CA GLU A 190 24.14 25.94 23.74
C GLU A 190 24.37 26.18 25.25
N GLU A 191 24.26 25.14 26.08
CA GLU A 191 24.56 25.21 27.52
C GLU A 191 26.03 25.57 27.81
N GLU A 192 26.98 25.06 27.02
CA GLU A 192 28.40 25.39 27.15
C GLU A 192 28.71 26.85 26.74
N LEU A 193 28.03 27.36 25.72
CA LEU A 193 28.19 28.73 25.23
C LEU A 193 27.54 29.78 26.14
N ASP A 194 26.54 29.39 26.95
CA ASP A 194 25.89 30.24 27.95
C ASP A 194 26.70 30.39 29.26
N LEU A 195 27.87 29.76 29.38
CA LEU A 195 28.77 30.03 30.50
C LEU A 195 29.29 31.48 30.42
N PRO A 196 28.99 32.34 31.41
CA PRO A 196 29.53 33.69 31.43
C PRO A 196 31.04 33.57 31.60
N ASN A 197 31.78 33.96 30.56
CA ASN A 197 33.22 34.20 30.62
C ASN A 197 33.55 34.95 31.91
N LYS A 198 33.99 34.23 32.95
CA LYS A 198 34.58 34.82 34.14
C LYS A 198 35.92 35.38 33.69
N LYS A 199 35.86 36.63 33.23
CA LYS A 199 37.03 37.45 32.91
C LYS A 199 37.97 37.40 34.11
N VAL A 200 39.18 36.91 33.82
CA VAL A 200 40.39 36.98 34.66
C VAL A 200 40.66 38.42 35.07
#